data_AF-A0A7X8M6F5-F1
#
_entry.id   AF-A0A7X8M6F5-F1
#
_cell.length_a   1.000
_cell.length_b   1.000
_cell.length_c   1.000
_cell.angle_alpha   90.00
_cell.angle_beta   90.00
_cell.angle_gamma   90.00
#
_symmetry.space_group_name_H-M   'P 1'
#
loop_
_entity.id
_entity.type
_entity.pdbx_description
1 polymer ?
#
loop_
_entity_poly.entity_id
_entity_poly.type
_entity_poly.pdbx_seq_one_letter_code
_entity_poly.pdbx_strand_id
1 'polypeptide(L)'
;MTFDCMTFPCQDGCCRLGVRATEAEKNRIIASGLGTEADFDLHPIVEEDGVYYHTQVTERGCVFLQPDRGCRLHDQGVKPEICIYFPYDLEDAQEMYEEGAMPCFHHRVFDPDTGRCTW
;
A
#
# COMPACT_ATOMS: atom_id res chain seq x y z
N MET A 1 -7.99 -0.66 25.39
CA MET A 1 -8.86 -1.58 24.63
C MET A 1 -7.93 -2.32 23.68
N THR A 2 -7.70 -3.62 23.89
CA THR A 2 -6.78 -4.40 23.08
C THR A 2 -7.50 -4.77 21.79
N PHE A 3 -7.12 -4.13 20.69
CA PHE A 3 -7.75 -4.32 19.38
C PHE A 3 -7.16 -5.57 18.73
N ASP A 4 -8.02 -6.51 18.36
CA ASP A 4 -7.61 -7.74 17.66
C ASP A 4 -7.38 -7.44 16.17
N CYS A 5 -6.14 -7.03 15.86
CA CYS A 5 -5.71 -6.76 14.50
C CYS A 5 -5.58 -8.03 13.64
N MET A 6 -5.75 -9.24 14.18
CA MET A 6 -5.58 -10.48 13.41
C MET A 6 -6.88 -10.91 12.72
N THR A 7 -8.05 -10.50 13.22
CA THR A 7 -9.35 -10.99 12.74
C THR A 7 -10.19 -9.96 11.98
N PHE A 8 -9.75 -8.70 11.90
CA PHE A 8 -10.52 -7.65 11.21
C PHE A 8 -10.34 -7.72 9.68
N PRO A 9 -11.37 -7.97 8.86
CA PRO A 9 -11.23 -7.97 7.41
C PRO A 9 -10.85 -6.55 6.95
N CYS A 10 -9.66 -6.42 6.37
CA CYS A 10 -9.22 -5.18 5.74
C CYS A 10 -10.26 -4.79 4.67
N GLN A 11 -10.92 -3.65 4.84
CA GLN A 11 -11.93 -3.17 3.90
C GLN A 11 -11.37 -2.23 2.84
N ASP A 12 -10.07 -1.92 2.93
CA ASP A 12 -9.37 -1.07 1.97
C ASP A 12 -9.31 -1.75 0.59
N GLY A 13 -9.39 -0.95 -0.47
CA GLY A 13 -9.43 -1.48 -1.83
C GLY A 13 -8.15 -2.22 -2.23
N CYS A 14 -6.97 -1.89 -1.68
CA CYS A 14 -5.75 -2.69 -1.88
C CYS A 14 -5.88 -4.13 -1.38
N CYS A 15 -6.72 -4.37 -0.36
CA CYS A 15 -6.95 -5.69 0.19
C CYS A 15 -7.94 -6.52 -0.64
N ARG A 16 -8.70 -5.90 -1.55
CA ARG A 16 -9.69 -6.60 -2.39
C ARG A 16 -9.31 -6.64 -3.88
N LEU A 17 -8.65 -5.59 -4.37
CA LEU A 17 -8.42 -5.34 -5.79
C LEU A 17 -6.94 -5.17 -6.15
N GLY A 18 -6.06 -5.19 -5.15
CA GLY A 18 -4.65 -4.86 -5.34
C GLY A 18 -4.50 -3.37 -5.64
N VAL A 19 -3.29 -2.96 -6.04
CA VAL A 19 -2.98 -1.57 -6.35
C VAL A 19 -2.43 -1.45 -7.75
N ARG A 20 -2.73 -0.32 -8.38
CA ARG A 20 -2.17 0.03 -9.68
C ARG A 20 -0.72 0.45 -9.53
N ALA A 21 0.10 0.00 -10.47
CA ALA A 21 1.46 0.46 -10.68
C ALA A 21 1.66 0.69 -12.18
N THR A 22 2.30 1.80 -12.54
CA THR A 22 2.84 2.00 -13.89
C THR A 22 3.89 0.94 -14.20
N GLU A 23 4.19 0.73 -15.49
CA GLU A 23 5.28 -0.17 -15.89
C GLU A 23 6.62 0.22 -15.23
N ALA A 24 6.91 1.52 -15.14
CA ALA A 24 8.10 2.03 -14.47
C ALA A 24 8.15 1.64 -12.99
N GLU A 25 7.04 1.80 -12.27
CA GLU A 25 6.93 1.40 -10.86
C GLU A 25 7.05 -0.11 -10.67
N LYS A 26 6.38 -0.90 -11.51
CA LYS A 26 6.51 -2.37 -11.53
C LYS A 26 7.98 -2.78 -11.62
N ASN A 27 8.69 -2.19 -12.59
CA ASN A 27 10.10 -2.49 -12.82
C ASN A 27 10.99 -2.03 -11.66
N ARG A 28 10.69 -0.89 -11.02
CA ARG A 28 11.39 -0.45 -9.79
C ARG A 28 11.20 -1.43 -8.64
N ILE A 29 9.97 -1.92 -8.43
CA ILE A 29 9.66 -2.89 -7.38
C ILE A 29 10.41 -4.20 -7.62
N ILE A 30 10.41 -4.72 -8.85
CA ILE A 30 11.15 -5.95 -9.20
C ILE A 30 12.66 -5.73 -9.00
N ALA A 31 13.20 -4.61 -9.47
CA ALA A 31 14.62 -4.29 -9.34
C ALA A 31 15.08 -4.13 -7.88
N SER A 32 14.18 -3.72 -6.97
CA SER A 32 14.47 -3.65 -5.53
C SER A 32 14.59 -5.01 -4.85
N GLY A 33 14.19 -6.10 -5.53
CA GLY A 33 14.13 -7.45 -4.95
C GLY A 33 12.94 -7.69 -4.02
N LEU A 34 12.04 -6.70 -3.87
CA LEU A 34 10.82 -6.82 -3.07
C LEU A 34 9.65 -7.46 -3.82
N GLY A 35 9.77 -7.71 -5.12
CA GLY A 35 8.72 -8.32 -5.93
C GLY A 35 9.26 -9.04 -7.16
N THR A 36 8.35 -9.74 -7.83
CA THR A 36 8.58 -10.51 -9.04
C THR A 36 7.48 -10.21 -10.06
N GLU A 37 7.67 -10.63 -11.30
CA GLU A 37 6.62 -10.52 -12.34
C GLU A 37 5.31 -11.20 -11.92
N ALA A 38 5.39 -12.30 -11.15
CA ALA A 38 4.21 -13.03 -10.69
C ALA A 38 3.39 -12.29 -9.63
N ASP A 39 3.95 -11.24 -9.02
CA ASP A 39 3.27 -10.40 -8.04
C ASP A 39 2.36 -9.33 -8.69
N PHE A 40 2.30 -9.31 -10.03
CA PHE A 40 1.46 -8.43 -10.81
C PHE A 40 0.52 -9.22 -11.73
N ASP A 41 -0.62 -8.64 -12.08
CA ASP A 41 -1.52 -9.20 -13.09
C ASP A 41 -0.81 -9.25 -14.44
N LEU A 42 -0.98 -10.38 -15.14
CA LEU A 42 -0.43 -10.62 -16.47
C LEU A 42 -1.11 -9.74 -17.54
N HIS A 43 -2.32 -9.26 -17.26
CA HIS A 43 -3.10 -8.42 -18.17
C HIS A 43 -3.11 -6.98 -17.66
N PRO A 44 -2.24 -6.10 -18.18
CA PRO A 44 -2.29 -4.71 -17.80
C PRO A 44 -3.57 -4.05 -18.31
N ILE A 45 -4.00 -3.02 -17.57
CA ILE A 45 -5.05 -2.11 -17.98
C ILE A 45 -4.41 -1.00 -18.82
N VAL A 46 -4.95 -0.78 -20.01
CA VAL A 46 -4.50 0.29 -20.91
C VAL A 46 -5.55 1.39 -20.88
N GLU A 47 -5.17 2.56 -20.38
CA GLU A 47 -5.99 3.77 -20.27
C GLU A 47 -5.34 4.90 -21.10
N GLU A 48 -6.02 6.04 -21.27
CA GLU A 48 -5.49 7.16 -22.10
C GLU A 48 -4.20 7.77 -21.53
N ASP A 49 -4.04 7.69 -20.22
CA ASP A 49 -2.94 8.25 -19.43
C ASP A 49 -1.79 7.25 -19.18
N GLY A 50 -1.97 5.96 -19.49
CA GLY A 50 -0.88 4.99 -19.36
C GLY A 50 -1.28 3.52 -19.34
N VAL A 51 -0.27 2.69 -19.06
CA VAL A 51 -0.41 1.24 -18.88
C VAL A 51 -0.18 0.91 -17.41
N TYR A 52 -1.16 0.24 -16.80
CA TYR A 52 -1.18 -0.05 -15.38
C TYR A 52 -1.25 -1.56 -15.12
N TYR A 53 -0.41 -2.01 -14.19
CA TYR A 53 -0.39 -3.37 -13.69
C TYR A 53 -0.97 -3.37 -12.28
N HIS A 54 -2.00 -4.20 -12.06
CA HIS A 54 -2.49 -4.43 -10.70
C HIS A 54 -1.57 -5.40 -9.97
N THR A 55 -1.24 -5.11 -8.71
CA THR A 55 -0.58 -6.08 -7.84
C THR A 55 -1.54 -7.23 -7.53
N GLN A 56 -1.04 -8.45 -7.42
CA GLN A 56 -1.84 -9.59 -7.01
C GLN A 56 -2.41 -9.44 -5.59
N VAL A 57 -3.53 -10.11 -5.35
CA VAL A 57 -4.22 -10.16 -4.06
C VAL A 57 -4.20 -11.59 -3.52
N THR A 58 -3.86 -11.71 -2.25
CA THR A 58 -3.90 -12.95 -1.47
C THR A 58 -5.11 -12.94 -0.53
N GLU A 59 -5.33 -14.02 0.22
CA GLU A 59 -6.33 -14.07 1.30
C GLU A 59 -6.16 -12.96 2.36
N ARG A 60 -4.96 -12.35 2.45
CA ARG A 60 -4.63 -11.27 3.39
C ARG A 60 -4.64 -9.88 2.76
N GLY A 61 -4.95 -9.79 1.47
CA GLY A 61 -4.89 -8.55 0.69
C GLY A 61 -3.70 -8.51 -0.27
N CYS A 62 -3.30 -7.29 -0.69
CA CYS A 62 -2.17 -7.08 -1.59
C CYS A 62 -0.95 -7.92 -1.22
N VAL A 63 -0.32 -8.53 -2.22
CA VAL A 63 0.84 -9.44 -2.06
C VAL A 63 2.06 -8.80 -1.39
N PHE A 64 2.12 -7.47 -1.37
CA PHE A 64 3.19 -6.70 -0.72
C PHE A 64 2.91 -6.32 0.75
N LEU A 65 1.80 -6.81 1.32
CA LEU A 65 1.51 -6.60 2.72
C LEU A 65 2.44 -7.42 3.64
N GLN A 66 2.87 -6.81 4.74
CA GLN A 66 3.67 -7.47 5.77
C GLN A 66 2.81 -8.44 6.61
N PRO A 67 3.41 -9.47 7.24
CA PRO A 67 2.67 -10.46 8.04
C PRO A 67 1.83 -9.87 9.18
N ASP A 68 2.28 -8.76 9.77
CA ASP A 68 1.66 -8.02 10.87
C ASP A 68 0.85 -6.79 10.41
N ARG A 69 0.56 -6.70 9.10
CA ARG A 69 -0.02 -5.55 8.38
C ARG A 69 0.95 -4.37 8.21
N GLY A 70 0.84 -3.67 7.08
CA GLY A 70 1.81 -2.68 6.61
C GLY A 70 2.29 -3.01 5.19
N CYS A 71 2.97 -2.09 4.50
CA CYS A 71 3.42 -2.28 3.13
C CYS A 71 4.95 -2.38 3.05
N ARG A 72 5.48 -3.52 2.56
CA ARG A 72 6.95 -3.70 2.45
C ARG A 72 7.61 -2.78 1.40
N LEU A 73 6.83 -2.26 0.46
CA LEU A 73 7.34 -1.32 -0.56
C LEU A 73 7.63 0.08 0.01
N HIS A 74 6.97 0.43 1.12
CA HIS A 74 7.13 1.73 1.76
C HIS A 74 8.51 1.86 2.41
N ASP A 75 8.95 0.81 3.10
CA ASP A 75 10.24 0.77 3.82
C ASP A 75 11.45 0.97 2.89
N GLN A 76 11.31 0.70 1.59
CA GLN A 76 12.35 0.89 0.57
C GLN A 76 12.06 2.06 -0.38
N GLY A 77 10.99 2.83 -0.15
CA GLY A 77 10.62 3.98 -0.99
C GLY A 77 10.24 3.63 -2.44
N VAL A 78 9.72 2.42 -2.69
CA VAL A 78 9.36 1.93 -4.03
C VAL A 78 7.85 1.71 -4.19
N LYS A 79 7.04 2.28 -3.29
CA LYS A 79 5.58 2.24 -3.36
C LYS A 79 5.10 2.95 -4.67
N PRO A 80 4.13 2.39 -5.42
CA PRO A 80 3.61 3.03 -6.64
C PRO A 80 2.77 4.26 -6.33
N GLU A 81 3.09 5.44 -6.87
CA GLU A 81 2.52 6.76 -6.54
C GLU A 81 0.99 6.78 -6.54
N ILE A 82 0.35 5.97 -7.38
CA ILE A 82 -1.11 5.82 -7.49
C ILE A 82 -1.73 5.07 -6.30
N CYS A 83 -0.92 4.39 -5.48
CA CYS A 83 -1.35 3.70 -4.26
C CYS A 83 -1.76 4.71 -3.17
N ILE A 84 -3.05 5.04 -3.16
CA ILE A 84 -3.71 5.89 -2.15
C ILE A 84 -3.93 5.17 -0.81
N TYR A 85 -3.76 3.84 -0.76
CA TYR A 85 -4.06 3.06 0.44
C TYR A 85 -2.96 3.11 1.51
N PHE A 86 -1.88 3.84 1.27
CA PHE A 86 -0.93 4.24 2.30
C PHE A 86 -0.53 5.67 2.01
N PRO A 87 -0.19 6.50 3.00
CA PRO A 87 0.29 7.84 2.72
C PRO A 87 1.71 7.81 2.12
N TYR A 88 2.03 8.71 1.19
CA TYR A 88 3.40 8.91 0.71
C TYR A 88 4.24 9.70 1.69
N ASP A 89 3.65 10.76 2.22
CA ASP A 89 4.30 11.73 3.06
C ASP A 89 3.38 12.16 4.21
N LEU A 90 3.76 13.29 4.83
CA LEU A 90 3.06 13.84 5.97
C LEU A 90 1.66 14.35 5.64
N GLU A 91 1.53 15.01 4.49
CA GLU A 91 0.30 15.67 4.07
C GLU A 91 -0.77 14.62 3.77
N ASP A 92 -0.40 13.59 2.99
CA ASP A 92 -1.26 12.44 2.72
C ASP A 92 -1.74 11.75 4.00
N ALA A 93 -0.83 11.56 4.97
CA ALA A 93 -1.16 10.87 6.23
C ALA A 93 -2.18 11.67 7.06
N GLN A 94 -2.08 12.99 7.03
CA GLN A 94 -3.01 13.86 7.73
C GLN A 94 -4.37 13.88 7.04
N GLU A 95 -4.41 13.99 5.71
CA GLU A 95 -5.66 13.92 4.93
C GLU A 95 -6.40 12.60 5.18
N MET A 96 -5.68 11.47 5.08
CA MET A 96 -6.26 10.15 5.35
C MET A 96 -6.77 10.01 6.80
N TYR A 97 -6.15 10.66 7.78
CA TYR A 97 -6.62 10.69 9.17
C TYR A 97 -7.91 11.47 9.32
N GLU A 98 -7.98 12.68 8.74
CA GLU A 98 -9.15 13.55 8.79
C GLU A 98 -10.36 12.91 8.09
N GLU A 99 -10.12 12.13 7.03
CA GLU A 99 -11.15 11.42 6.28
C GLU A 99 -11.55 10.05 6.88
N GLY A 100 -10.87 9.59 7.94
CA GLY A 100 -11.08 8.26 8.49
C GLY A 100 -10.68 7.12 7.54
N ALA A 101 -9.80 7.43 6.59
CA ALA A 101 -9.28 6.54 5.55
C ALA A 101 -7.89 5.96 5.90
N MET A 102 -7.37 6.21 7.11
CA MET A 102 -6.10 5.67 7.56
C MET A 102 -6.06 4.15 7.38
N PRO A 103 -5.10 3.63 6.60
CA PRO A 103 -5.04 2.21 6.35
C PRO A 103 -4.70 1.49 7.63
N CYS A 104 -5.29 0.30 7.80
CA CYS A 104 -5.18 -0.62 8.92
C CYS A 104 -3.90 -0.50 9.81
N PHE A 105 -3.78 0.56 10.61
CA PHE A 105 -2.69 0.79 11.56
C PHE A 105 -3.24 1.51 12.78
N HIS A 106 -3.70 0.71 13.76
CA HIS A 106 -4.26 1.19 15.03
C HIS A 106 -3.18 1.38 16.12
N HIS A 107 -1.89 1.39 15.76
CA HIS A 107 -0.78 1.44 16.72
C HIS A 107 0.35 2.44 16.38
N ARG A 108 0.19 3.31 15.37
CA ARG A 108 1.15 4.39 15.12
C ARG A 108 0.59 5.70 15.66
N VAL A 109 1.36 6.36 16.52
CA VAL A 109 1.10 7.78 16.82
C VAL A 109 1.74 8.56 15.69
N PHE A 110 0.92 9.33 14.99
CA PHE A 110 1.37 10.29 14.01
C PHE A 110 1.76 11.57 14.73
N ASP A 111 3.02 11.96 14.60
CA ASP A 111 3.54 13.21 15.15
C ASP A 111 3.47 14.30 14.06
N PRO A 112 2.53 15.26 14.15
CA PRO A 112 2.35 16.30 13.15
C PRO A 112 3.50 17.31 13.14
N ASP A 113 4.31 17.38 14.19
CA ASP A 113 5.44 18.31 14.30
C ASP A 113 6.69 17.77 13.59
N THR A 114 6.84 16.44 13.54
CA THR A 114 8.03 15.79 12.93
C THR A 114 7.73 15.09 11.62
N GLY A 115 6.46 14.90 11.32
CA GLY A 115 5.95 14.17 10.18
C GLY A 115 6.31 12.70 10.14
N ARG A 116 6.50 12.10 11.31
CA ARG A 116 6.92 10.70 11.45
C ARG A 116 5.83 9.90 12.14
N CYS A 117 5.65 8.68 11.66
CA CYS A 117 4.91 7.66 12.39
C CYS A 117 5.85 7.02 13.42
N THR A 118 5.54 7.15 14.71
CA THR A 118 6.29 6.49 15.78
C THR A 118 5.58 5.23 16.25
N TRP A 119 6.37 4.23 16.66
CA TRP A 119 5.92 2.97 17.25
C TRP A 119 5.44 3.14 18.69
#